data_AF-A0A258VQ89-F1
#
_entry.id   AF-A0A258VQ89-F1
#
_cell.length_a   1.000
_cell.length_b   1.000
_cell.length_c   1.000
_cell.angle_alpha   90.00
_cell.angle_beta   90.00
_cell.angle_gamma   90.00
#
_symmetry.space_group_name_H-M   'P 1'
#
loop_
_entity.id
_entity.type
_entity.pdbx_description
1 polymer ?
#
loop_
_entity_poly.entity_id
_entity_poly.type
_entity_poly.pdbx_seq_one_letter_code
_entity_poly.pdbx_strand_id
1 'polypeptide(L)'
;MAPDTSPQTFPSNRIEALDFLRGVAVLGILAINVTGFWGPSLATFSPAIPYPEPAADRWFALAFVLFEGKMRALFTLLFGASMVLFAQAAERQGAAPDMAQVRRLLWLLLFGYLHFALLWWGDILFSYALCGLGALMFRQLSPRQLLGIA
;
A
#
# COMPACT_ATOMS: atom_id res chain seq x y z
N MET A 1 -3.73 -27.58 -43.81
CA MET A 1 -3.87 -26.28 -43.11
C MET A 1 -4.11 -26.61 -41.64
N ALA A 2 -3.07 -26.65 -40.81
CA ALA A 2 -3.23 -26.91 -39.38
C ALA A 2 -3.72 -25.62 -38.70
N PRO A 3 -4.67 -25.68 -37.75
CA PRO A 3 -5.11 -24.50 -37.01
C PRO A 3 -3.94 -23.95 -36.18
N ASP A 4 -3.73 -22.65 -36.27
CA ASP A 4 -2.75 -21.89 -35.50
C ASP A 4 -3.11 -21.96 -34.01
N THR A 5 -2.29 -22.69 -33.23
CA THR A 5 -2.44 -22.87 -31.78
C THR A 5 -1.55 -21.91 -30.98
N SER A 6 -1.23 -20.74 -31.55
CA SER A 6 -0.57 -19.69 -30.79
C SER A 6 -1.40 -19.37 -29.52
N PRO A 7 -0.79 -19.43 -28.31
CA PRO A 7 -1.50 -19.13 -27.09
C PRO A 7 -1.99 -17.68 -27.13
N GLN A 8 -3.31 -17.51 -27.20
CA GLN A 8 -3.91 -16.18 -27.10
C GLN A 8 -3.64 -15.64 -25.69
N THR A 9 -2.66 -14.75 -25.59
CA THR A 9 -2.41 -13.98 -24.39
C THR A 9 -3.55 -12.97 -24.25
N PHE A 10 -4.56 -13.31 -23.46
CA PHE A 10 -5.58 -12.34 -23.09
C PHE A 10 -4.88 -11.09 -22.55
N PRO A 11 -5.17 -9.90 -23.08
CA PRO A 11 -4.52 -8.69 -22.62
C PRO A 11 -4.82 -8.55 -21.13
N SER A 12 -3.76 -8.60 -20.32
CA SER A 12 -3.84 -8.25 -18.90
C SER A 12 -4.27 -6.79 -18.87
N ASN A 13 -5.55 -6.52 -18.60
CA ASN A 13 -6.10 -5.17 -18.56
C ASN A 13 -5.59 -4.43 -17.31
N ARG A 14 -4.29 -4.11 -17.32
CA ARG A 14 -3.60 -3.35 -16.27
C ARG A 14 -4.07 -1.90 -16.35
N ILE A 15 -4.35 -1.31 -15.20
CA ILE A 15 -4.73 0.09 -15.10
C ILE A 15 -3.43 0.88 -14.88
N GLU A 16 -2.83 1.36 -15.97
CA GLU A 16 -1.55 2.08 -15.94
C GLU A 16 -1.57 3.28 -14.98
N ALA A 17 -2.68 4.02 -14.94
CA ALA A 17 -2.85 5.15 -14.03
C ALA A 17 -2.76 4.74 -12.55
N LEU A 18 -3.23 3.54 -12.21
CA LEU A 18 -3.18 3.02 -10.83
C LEU A 18 -1.74 2.64 -10.46
N ASP A 19 -1.03 1.98 -11.38
CA ASP A 19 0.37 1.61 -11.18
C ASP A 19 1.27 2.87 -11.07
N PHE A 20 1.02 3.88 -11.91
CA PHE A 20 1.68 5.19 -11.82
C PHE A 20 1.43 5.86 -10.46
N LEU A 21 0.17 5.91 -10.02
CA LEU A 21 -0.20 6.57 -8.76
C LEU A 21 0.40 5.86 -7.54
N ARG A 22 0.53 4.52 -7.58
CA ARG A 22 1.28 3.77 -6.55
C ARG A 22 2.75 4.18 -6.54
N GLY A 23 3.39 4.30 -7.70
CA GLY A 23 4.77 4.76 -7.80
C GLY A 23 4.96 6.14 -7.19
N VAL A 24 4.08 7.08 -7.52
CA VAL A 24 4.08 8.44 -6.93
C VAL A 24 3.90 8.39 -5.40
N ALA A 25 2.96 7.59 -4.91
CA ALA A 25 2.73 7.45 -3.48
C ALA A 25 3.96 6.88 -2.75
N VAL A 26 4.61 5.85 -3.30
CA VAL A 26 5.83 5.25 -2.73
C VAL A 26 6.99 6.25 -2.74
N LEU A 27 7.18 7.00 -3.83
CA LEU A 27 8.22 8.05 -3.90
C LEU A 27 7.97 9.16 -2.87
N GLY A 28 6.72 9.56 -2.67
CA GLY A 28 6.36 10.54 -1.65
C GLY A 28 6.59 10.02 -0.23
N ILE A 29 6.29 8.75 0.06
CA ILE A 29 6.62 8.10 1.33
C ILE A 29 8.14 8.06 1.54
N LEU A 30 8.91 7.76 0.49
CA LEU A 30 10.37 7.75 0.54
C LEU A 30 10.93 9.13 0.87
N ALA A 31 10.42 10.19 0.25
CA ALA A 31 10.89 11.56 0.46
C ALA A 31 10.87 11.99 1.94
N ILE A 32 9.85 11.56 2.68
CA ILE A 32 9.73 11.83 4.11
C ILE A 32 10.66 10.92 4.92
N ASN A 33 10.67 9.62 4.62
CA ASN A 33 11.48 8.69 5.38
C ASN A 33 12.97 9.02 5.30
N VAL A 34 13.45 9.47 4.13
CA VAL A 34 14.84 9.93 3.97
C VAL A 34 15.17 11.07 4.94
N THR A 35 14.23 11.99 5.21
CA THR A 35 14.46 13.05 6.21
C THR A 35 14.57 12.52 7.63
N GLY A 36 13.73 11.56 8.01
CA GLY A 36 13.76 10.95 9.33
C GLY A 36 14.99 10.07 9.57
N PHE A 37 15.51 9.41 8.52
CA PHE A 37 16.67 8.52 8.60
C PHE A 37 18.02 9.23 8.45
N TRP A 38 18.05 10.46 7.96
CA TRP A 38 19.29 11.23 7.83
C TRP A 38 19.90 11.62 9.19
N GLY A 39 19.06 11.93 10.18
CA GLY A 39 19.47 12.41 11.49
C GLY A 39 19.21 11.43 12.63
N PRO A 40 19.40 11.86 13.90
CA PRO A 40 18.90 11.13 15.07
C PRO A 40 17.41 10.86 14.92
N SER A 41 16.88 9.81 15.56
CA SER A 41 15.45 9.44 15.44
C SER A 41 14.47 10.59 15.72
N LEU A 42 14.86 11.53 16.58
CA LEU A 42 14.11 12.74 16.90
C LEU A 42 14.02 13.77 15.76
N ALA A 43 14.92 13.73 14.78
CA ALA A 43 14.91 14.61 13.60
C ALA A 43 13.65 14.41 12.74
N THR A 44 13.01 13.24 12.83
CA THR A 44 11.70 12.96 12.23
C THR A 44 10.61 13.94 12.70
N PHE A 45 10.75 14.49 13.91
CA PHE A 45 9.74 15.36 14.53
C PHE A 45 10.12 16.84 14.53
N SER A 46 11.38 17.17 14.24
CA SER A 46 11.86 18.55 14.26
C SER A 46 13.06 18.74 13.34
N PRO A 47 13.03 19.72 12.42
CA PRO A 47 14.16 20.02 11.55
C PRO A 47 15.30 20.72 12.29
N ALA A 48 15.07 21.20 13.52
CA ALA A 48 16.11 21.81 14.35
C ALA A 48 17.08 20.80 14.98
N ILE A 49 16.86 19.49 14.77
CA ILE A 49 17.67 18.39 15.32
C ILE A 49 18.51 17.78 14.19
N PRO A 50 19.82 17.55 14.39
CA PRO A 50 20.60 17.79 15.61
C PRO A 50 21.03 19.26 15.81
N TYR A 51 21.01 20.06 14.74
CA TYR A 51 21.28 21.49 14.78
C TYR A 51 20.38 22.22 13.77
N PRO A 52 20.00 23.49 14.03
CA PRO A 52 19.18 24.27 13.12
C PRO A 52 19.92 24.56 11.81
N GLU A 53 19.29 24.25 10.68
CA GLU A 53 19.82 24.56 9.34
C GLU A 53 18.68 25.07 8.44
N PRO A 54 18.76 26.30 7.89
CA PRO A 54 17.63 26.92 7.17
C PRO A 54 17.17 26.17 5.91
N ALA A 55 18.04 25.45 5.20
CA ALA A 55 17.64 24.65 4.04
C ALA A 55 16.89 23.38 4.46
N ALA A 56 17.32 22.71 5.53
CA ALA A 56 16.64 21.58 6.15
C ALA A 56 15.25 21.97 6.66
N ASP A 57 15.11 23.14 7.30
CA ASP A 57 13.80 23.66 7.74
C ASP A 57 12.83 23.84 6.57
N ARG A 58 13.28 24.45 5.47
CA ARG A 58 12.46 24.65 4.26
C ARG A 58 12.05 23.34 3.63
N TRP A 59 12.98 22.39 3.50
CA TRP A 59 12.70 21.07 2.96
C TRP A 59 11.73 20.30 3.85
N PHE A 60 11.94 20.29 5.17
CA PHE A 60 11.06 19.64 6.13
C PHE A 60 9.64 20.21 6.04
N ALA A 61 9.48 21.54 6.04
CA ALA A 61 8.18 22.18 5.90
C ALA A 61 7.49 21.81 4.58
N LEU A 62 8.22 21.83 3.47
CA LEU A 62 7.70 21.42 2.16
C LEU A 62 7.26 19.95 2.17
N ALA A 63 8.11 19.06 2.66
CA ALA A 63 7.85 17.63 2.67
C ALA A 63 6.69 17.27 3.61
N PHE A 64 6.62 17.92 4.76
CA PHE A 64 5.51 17.78 5.70
C PHE A 64 4.18 18.24 5.09
N VAL A 65 4.18 19.43 4.46
CA VAL A 65 2.97 19.99 3.85
C VAL A 65 2.51 19.20 2.64
N LEU A 66 3.42 18.67 1.80
CA LEU A 66 3.04 17.99 0.55
C LEU A 66 2.90 16.48 0.68
N PHE A 67 3.74 15.83 1.48
CA PHE A 67 3.82 14.37 1.50
C PHE A 67 3.28 13.78 2.79
N GLU A 68 3.54 14.40 3.95
CA GLU A 68 3.24 13.76 5.25
C GLU A 68 1.75 13.51 5.42
N GLY A 69 1.46 12.26 5.82
CA GLY A 69 0.12 11.67 5.87
C GLY A 69 -0.53 11.41 4.51
N LYS A 70 -0.41 12.33 3.55
CA LYS A 70 -1.11 12.30 2.25
C LYS A 70 -0.67 11.15 1.37
N MET A 71 0.64 10.90 1.29
CA MET A 71 1.17 9.81 0.46
C MET A 71 0.82 8.44 1.04
N ARG A 72 0.83 8.31 2.38
CA ARG A 72 0.32 7.12 3.07
C ARG A 72 -1.17 6.93 2.83
N ALA A 73 -1.98 7.99 2.95
CA ALA A 73 -3.42 7.92 2.70
C ALA A 73 -3.74 7.50 1.26
N LEU A 74 -3.02 8.07 0.28
CA LEU A 74 -3.13 7.69 -1.13
C LEU A 74 -2.76 6.21 -1.34
N PHE A 75 -1.65 5.77 -0.76
CA PHE A 75 -1.21 4.38 -0.84
C PHE A 75 -2.22 3.42 -0.18
N THR A 76 -2.82 3.80 0.97
CA THR A 76 -3.89 3.03 1.64
C THR A 76 -5.11 2.88 0.74
N LEU A 77 -5.57 3.97 0.12
CA LEU A 77 -6.72 3.96 -0.79
C LEU A 77 -6.45 3.03 -1.99
N LEU A 78 -5.27 3.18 -2.59
CA LEU A 78 -4.84 2.35 -3.71
C LEU A 78 -4.73 0.87 -3.31
N PHE A 79 -4.23 0.57 -2.11
CA PHE A 79 -4.18 -0.79 -1.58
C PHE A 79 -5.58 -1.41 -1.50
N GLY A 80 -6.56 -0.68 -0.96
CA GLY A 80 -7.96 -1.12 -0.92
C GLY A 80 -8.55 -1.33 -2.33
N ALA A 81 -8.35 -0.38 -3.25
CA ALA A 81 -8.78 -0.54 -4.64
C ALA A 81 -8.15 -1.77 -5.32
N SER A 82 -6.89 -2.05 -5.02
CA SER A 82 -6.16 -3.22 -5.54
C SER A 82 -6.79 -4.54 -5.08
N MET A 83 -7.26 -4.60 -3.84
CA MET A 83 -7.95 -5.77 -3.31
C MET A 83 -9.24 -6.06 -4.08
N VAL A 84 -10.04 -5.02 -4.36
CA VAL A 84 -11.29 -5.16 -5.11
C VAL A 84 -11.02 -5.57 -6.56
N LEU A 85 -10.08 -4.90 -7.24
CA LEU A 85 -9.72 -5.20 -8.63
C LEU A 85 -9.15 -6.62 -8.77
N PHE A 86 -8.35 -7.07 -7.81
CA PHE A 86 -7.83 -8.43 -7.77
C PHE A 86 -8.96 -9.46 -7.65
N ALA A 87 -9.90 -9.24 -6.73
CA ALA A 87 -11.03 -10.14 -6.54
C ALA A 87 -11.90 -10.23 -7.82
N GLN A 88 -12.26 -9.09 -8.41
CA GLN A 88 -13.02 -9.03 -9.66
C GLN A 88 -12.31 -9.72 -10.82
N ALA A 89 -10.99 -9.55 -10.93
CA ALA A 89 -10.20 -10.17 -11.98
C ALA A 89 -10.16 -11.70 -11.85
N ALA A 90 -10.03 -12.23 -10.64
CA ALA A 90 -10.05 -13.67 -10.37
C ALA A 90 -11.44 -14.28 -10.58
N GLU A 91 -12.51 -13.59 -10.15
CA GLU A 91 -13.89 -14.03 -10.36
C GLU A 91 -14.24 -14.13 -11.86
N ARG A 92 -13.80 -13.16 -12.68
CA ARG A 92 -13.97 -13.21 -14.15
C ARG A 92 -13.25 -14.40 -14.80
N GLN A 93 -12.22 -14.93 -14.16
CA GLN A 93 -11.46 -16.10 -14.60
C GLN A 93 -12.00 -17.41 -14.01
N GLY A 94 -13.12 -17.38 -13.26
CA GLY A 94 -13.67 -18.56 -12.60
C GLY A 94 -12.84 -19.07 -11.42
N ALA A 95 -11.87 -18.28 -10.94
CA ALA A 95 -11.02 -18.63 -9.82
C ALA A 95 -11.60 -18.11 -8.49
N ALA A 96 -11.30 -18.80 -7.39
CA ALA A 96 -11.66 -18.33 -6.04
C ALA A 96 -10.65 -17.26 -5.56
N PRO A 97 -11.06 -15.98 -5.44
CA PRO A 97 -10.13 -14.88 -5.12
C PRO A 97 -9.57 -14.95 -3.69
N ASP A 98 -10.38 -15.44 -2.75
CA ASP A 98 -10.12 -15.26 -1.32
C ASP A 98 -8.85 -15.98 -0.86
N MET A 99 -8.64 -17.23 -1.27
CA MET A 99 -7.46 -17.99 -0.85
C MET A 99 -6.16 -17.36 -1.39
N ALA A 100 -6.18 -16.89 -2.63
CA ALA A 100 -5.03 -16.23 -3.23
C ALA A 100 -4.73 -14.88 -2.54
N GLN A 101 -5.79 -14.17 -2.13
CA GLN A 101 -5.67 -12.89 -1.45
C GLN A 101 -5.21 -13.04 0.00
N VAL A 102 -5.71 -14.04 0.73
CA VAL A 102 -5.22 -14.42 2.07
C VAL A 102 -3.72 -14.73 2.00
N ARG A 103 -3.27 -15.55 1.05
CA ARG A 103 -1.84 -15.85 0.89
C ARG A 103 -1.00 -14.58 0.67
N ARG A 104 -1.47 -13.66 -0.17
CA ARG A 104 -0.79 -12.36 -0.39
C ARG A 104 -0.72 -11.54 0.89
N LEU A 105 -1.80 -11.47 1.66
CA LEU A 105 -1.85 -10.73 2.91
C LEU A 105 -0.99 -11.38 4.01
N LEU A 106 -0.90 -12.70 4.06
CA LEU A 106 -0.02 -13.41 5.01
C LEU A 106 1.46 -13.13 4.71
N TRP A 107 1.85 -13.10 3.44
CA TRP A 107 3.20 -12.66 3.06
C TRP A 107 3.44 -11.20 3.45
N LEU A 108 2.47 -10.33 3.20
CA LEU A 108 2.56 -8.92 3.58
C LEU A 108 2.67 -8.75 5.11
N LEU A 109 1.93 -9.55 5.87
CA LEU A 109 1.96 -9.57 7.34
C LEU A 109 3.34 -10.03 7.83
N LEU A 110 3.88 -11.10 7.26
CA LEU A 110 5.20 -11.63 7.62
C LEU A 110 6.29 -10.59 7.32
N PHE A 111 6.31 -10.02 6.12
CA PHE A 111 7.29 -9.01 5.76
C PHE A 111 7.14 -7.75 6.60
N GLY A 112 5.92 -7.28 6.86
CA GLY A 112 5.67 -6.14 7.74
C GLY A 112 6.13 -6.39 9.17
N TYR A 113 5.86 -7.58 9.72
CA TYR A 113 6.34 -7.95 11.05
C TYR A 113 7.87 -8.01 11.14
N LEU A 114 8.51 -8.65 10.17
CA LEU A 114 9.97 -8.71 10.11
C LEU A 114 10.59 -7.33 9.93
N HIS A 115 10.01 -6.48 9.08
CA HIS A 115 10.46 -5.11 8.89
C HIS A 115 10.29 -4.29 10.17
N PHE A 116 9.14 -4.39 10.85
CA PHE A 116 8.90 -3.75 12.15
C PHE A 116 9.93 -4.18 13.21
N ALA A 117 10.18 -5.48 13.33
CA ALA A 117 11.04 -6.05 14.37
C ALA A 117 12.54 -5.84 14.10
N LEU A 118 12.97 -5.87 12.83
CA LEU A 118 14.39 -5.88 12.46
C LEU A 118 14.91 -4.55 11.94
N LEU A 119 14.05 -3.70 11.37
CA LEU A 119 14.48 -2.52 10.63
C LEU A 119 13.96 -1.22 11.26
N TRP A 120 12.63 -1.05 11.34
CA TRP A 120 12.06 0.22 11.78
C TRP A 120 10.61 0.11 12.28
N TRP A 121 10.29 0.82 13.36
CA TRP A 121 9.02 0.74 14.07
C TRP A 121 7.81 1.36 13.33
N GLY A 122 8.01 2.18 12.30
CA GLY A 122 6.92 2.83 11.56
C GLY A 122 6.39 2.02 10.37
N ASP A 123 6.45 0.69 10.44
CA ASP A 123 5.96 -0.19 9.39
C ASP A 123 4.47 0.01 9.07
N ILE A 124 4.14 0.10 7.77
CA ILE A 124 2.75 0.21 7.29
C ILE A 124 2.21 -1.12 6.75
N LEU A 125 3.08 -2.06 6.39
CA LEU A 125 2.72 -3.31 5.72
C LEU A 125 1.92 -4.22 6.66
N PHE A 126 2.34 -4.31 7.92
CA PHE A 126 1.70 -5.09 8.96
C PHE A 126 0.26 -4.61 9.20
N SER A 127 0.08 -3.30 9.37
CA SER A 127 -1.25 -2.69 9.54
C SER A 127 -2.14 -2.94 8.33
N TYR A 128 -1.60 -2.83 7.11
CA TYR A 128 -2.35 -3.08 5.89
C TYR A 128 -2.75 -4.55 5.75
N ALA A 129 -1.87 -5.47 6.12
CA ALA A 129 -2.16 -6.89 6.09
C ALA A 129 -3.30 -7.24 7.06
N LEU A 130 -3.26 -6.73 8.29
CA LEU A 130 -4.34 -6.92 9.27
C LEU A 130 -5.66 -6.31 8.80
N CYS A 131 -5.65 -5.06 8.34
CA CYS A 131 -6.85 -4.40 7.83
C CYS A 131 -7.40 -5.11 6.59
N GLY A 132 -6.52 -5.59 5.70
CA GLY A 132 -6.90 -6.32 4.51
C GLY A 132 -7.52 -7.69 4.83
N LEU A 133 -6.98 -8.41 5.82
CA LEU A 133 -7.58 -9.65 6.32
C LEU A 133 -8.96 -9.39 6.92
N GLY A 134 -9.09 -8.33 7.74
CA GLY A 134 -10.39 -7.91 8.26
C GLY A 134 -11.37 -7.57 7.15
N ALA A 135 -10.98 -6.74 6.17
CA ALA A 135 -11.81 -6.36 5.04
C ALA A 135 -12.26 -7.57 4.19
N LEU A 136 -11.41 -8.60 4.04
CA LEU A 136 -11.79 -9.85 3.36
C LEU A 136 -12.94 -10.58 4.06
N MET A 137 -13.01 -10.55 5.39
CA MET A 137 -14.10 -11.20 6.14
C MET A 137 -15.47 -10.59 5.82
N PHE A 138 -15.50 -9.29 5.51
CA PHE A 138 -16.74 -8.56 5.19
C PHE A 138 -17.07 -8.59 3.68
N ARG A 139 -16.16 -9.04 2.82
CA ARG A 139 -16.29 -8.95 1.36
C ARG A 139 -17.52 -9.67 0.81
N GLN A 140 -17.85 -10.84 1.37
CA GLN A 140 -18.96 -11.67 0.90
C GLN A 140 -20.31 -11.31 1.56
N LEU A 141 -20.33 -10.35 2.49
CA LEU A 141 -21.56 -9.95 3.16
C LEU A 141 -22.42 -9.09 2.24
N SER A 142 -23.73 -9.34 2.25
CA SER A 142 -24.69 -8.48 1.57
C SER A 142 -24.77 -7.10 2.24
N PRO A 143 -25.18 -6.04 1.51
CA PRO A 143 -25.34 -4.70 2.09
C PRO A 143 -26.24 -4.65 3.33
N ARG A 144 -27.26 -5.51 3.39
CA ARG A 144 -28.15 -5.63 4.56
C ARG A 144 -27.45 -6.20 5.78
N GLN A 145 -26.54 -7.17 5.60
CA GLN A 145 -25.75 -7.73 6.69
C GLN A 145 -24.72 -6.71 7.20
N LEU A 146 -24.12 -5.92 6.31
CA LEU A 146 -23.20 -4.85 6.71
C LEU A 146 -23.89 -3.77 7.54
N LEU A 147 -25.10 -3.35 7.14
CA LEU A 147 -25.90 -2.40 7.91
C LEU A 147 -26.32 -2.92 9.30
N GLY A 148 -26.43 -4.24 9.47
CA GLY A 148 -26.76 -4.83 10.78
C GLY A 148 -25.56 -4.94 11.73
N ILE A 149 -24.34 -4.74 11.24
CA ILE A 149 -23.09 -4.81 12.02
C ILE A 149 -22.54 -3.40 12.31
N ALA A 150 -22.99 -2.39 11.55
CA ALA A 150 -22.65 -0.97 11.71
C ALA A 150 -23.49 -0.31 12.81
#